data_AF-A0A957G549-F1
#
_entry.id   AF-A0A957G549-F1
#
_cell.length_a   1.000
_cell.length_b   1.000
_cell.length_c   1.000
_cell.angle_alpha   90.00
_cell.angle_beta   90.00
_cell.angle_gamma   90.00
#
_symmetry.space_group_name_H-M   'P 1'
#
loop_
_entity.id
_entity.type
_entity.pdbx_description
1 polymer ?
#
loop_
_entity_poly.entity_id
_entity_poly.type
_entity_poly.pdbx_seq_one_letter_code
_entity_poly.pdbx_strand_id
1 'polypeptide(L)'
;MANNNTAEPLEKQLWKAADKLRKNIDAAEYKHVVLGLIFLRYISSAFEALHAKLSADQWGDPEDRDEYRAENVFFVPPSARWRYLQSQAKDPEIGK
;
A
#
# COMPACT_ATOMS: atom_id res chain seq x y z
N MET A 1 35.49 -17.94 10.52
CA MET A 1 34.66 -16.97 11.26
C MET A 1 33.42 -16.72 10.42
N ALA A 2 32.25 -17.22 10.83
CA ALA A 2 31.03 -17.12 10.06
C ALA A 2 30.44 -15.71 10.19
N ASN A 3 30.25 -15.02 9.05
CA ASN A 3 29.60 -13.71 8.99
C ASN A 3 28.09 -13.87 9.19
N ASN A 4 27.64 -13.75 10.42
CA ASN A 4 26.23 -13.64 10.74
C ASN A 4 25.74 -12.23 10.38
N ASN A 5 25.43 -12.01 9.10
CA ASN A 5 24.59 -10.88 8.69
C ASN A 5 23.15 -11.13 9.20
N THR A 6 22.93 -10.96 10.49
CA THR A 6 21.58 -10.83 11.05
C THR A 6 21.05 -9.48 10.60
N ALA A 7 20.42 -9.44 9.42
CA ALA A 7 19.67 -8.28 8.99
C ALA A 7 18.69 -7.90 10.10
N GLU A 8 18.61 -6.60 10.43
CA GLU A 8 17.66 -6.15 11.43
C GLU A 8 16.24 -6.57 11.02
N PRO A 9 15.39 -7.01 11.97
CA PRO A 9 13.99 -7.33 11.69
C PRO A 9 13.30 -6.22 10.91
N LEU A 10 12.46 -6.59 9.95
CA LEU A 10 11.77 -5.65 9.06
C LEU A 10 11.01 -4.58 9.85
N GLU A 11 10.40 -4.97 10.98
CA GLU A 11 9.67 -4.09 11.88
C GLU A 11 10.57 -2.99 12.43
N LYS A 12 11.82 -3.32 12.80
CA LYS A 12 12.79 -2.33 13.28
C LYS A 12 13.21 -1.37 12.17
N GLN A 13 13.38 -1.88 10.95
CA GLN A 13 13.74 -1.03 9.80
C GLN A 13 12.60 -0.06 9.44
N LEU A 14 11.36 -0.57 9.37
CA LEU A 14 10.16 0.23 9.11
C LEU A 14 9.92 1.26 10.21
N TRP A 15 10.10 0.87 11.48
CA TRP A 15 9.99 1.78 12.61
C TRP A 15 10.99 2.93 12.52
N LYS A 16 12.27 2.64 12.27
CA LYS A 16 13.32 3.66 12.09
C LYS A 16 13.02 4.59 10.91
N ALA A 17 12.53 4.06 9.80
CA ALA A 17 12.17 4.86 8.64
C ALA A 17 10.98 5.80 8.94
N ALA A 18 9.95 5.28 9.61
CA ALA A 18 8.78 6.05 10.00
C ALA A 18 9.13 7.17 11.00
N ASP A 19 10.00 6.89 11.98
CA ASP A 19 10.45 7.88 12.96
C ASP A 19 11.23 9.03 12.29
N LYS A 20 12.10 8.71 11.33
CA LYS A 20 12.82 9.71 10.52
C LYS A 20 11.87 10.61 9.70
N LEU A 21 10.76 10.05 9.22
CA LEU A 21 9.76 10.78 8.41
C LEU A 21 8.80 11.63 9.27
N ARG A 22 8.52 11.21 10.51
CA ARG A 22 7.62 11.94 11.43
C ARG A 22 8.11 13.36 11.76
N LYS A 23 9.43 13.56 11.82
CA LYS A 23 10.06 14.83 12.23
C LYS A 23 9.42 15.38 13.52
N ASN A 24 8.71 16.51 13.43
CA ASN A 24 8.15 17.24 14.57
C ASN A 24 6.65 16.97 14.81
N ILE A 25 6.00 16.11 14.01
CA ILE A 25 4.57 15.77 14.18
C ILE A 25 4.41 14.85 15.38
N ASP A 26 3.42 15.06 16.24
CA ASP A 26 3.20 14.17 17.39
C ASP A 26 2.84 12.73 16.96
N ALA A 27 3.19 11.73 17.79
CA ALA A 27 2.97 10.32 17.47
C ALA A 27 1.48 9.99 17.41
N ALA A 28 0.66 10.65 18.24
CA ALA A 28 -0.79 10.49 18.23
C ALA A 28 -1.43 11.00 16.93
N GLU A 29 -0.81 11.96 16.25
CA GLU A 29 -1.26 12.50 14.97
C GLU A 29 -0.69 11.70 13.80
N TYR A 30 0.62 11.42 13.83
CA TYR A 30 1.33 10.70 12.76
C TYR A 30 0.82 9.27 12.56
N LYS A 31 0.30 8.62 13.61
CA LYS A 31 -0.30 7.29 13.50
C LYS A 31 -1.42 7.23 12.45
N HIS A 32 -2.21 8.29 12.29
CA HIS A 32 -3.32 8.31 11.34
C HIS A 32 -2.81 8.27 9.89
N VAL A 33 -1.72 9.00 9.62
CA VAL A 33 -1.07 9.01 8.30
C VAL A 33 -0.44 7.65 8.00
N VAL A 34 0.38 7.12 8.91
CA VAL A 34 1.09 5.86 8.68
C VAL A 34 0.15 4.67 8.61
N LEU A 35 -0.83 4.56 9.53
CA LEU A 35 -1.80 3.48 9.50
C LEU A 35 -2.70 3.58 8.26
N GLY A 36 -3.07 4.79 7.83
CA GLY A 36 -3.78 5.02 6.58
C GLY A 36 -3.00 4.53 5.36
N LEU A 37 -1.70 4.84 5.28
CA LEU A 37 -0.84 4.38 4.18
C LEU A 37 -0.63 2.86 4.18
N ILE A 38 -0.47 2.24 5.35
CA ILE A 38 -0.37 0.78 5.48
C ILE A 38 -1.67 0.12 5.02
N PHE A 39 -2.81 0.63 5.48
CA PHE A 39 -4.12 0.15 5.06
C PHE A 39 -4.30 0.26 3.54
N LEU A 40 -3.95 1.41 2.96
CA LEU A 40 -4.00 1.63 1.52
C LEU A 40 -3.10 0.67 0.74
N ARG A 41 -1.88 0.42 1.24
CA ARG A 41 -0.96 -0.56 0.63
C ARG A 41 -1.52 -1.98 0.71
N TYR A 42 -2.16 -2.33 1.81
CA TYR A 42 -2.78 -3.64 2.02
C TYR A 42 -3.94 -3.86 1.04
N ILE A 43 -4.91 -2.94 0.97
CA ILE A 43 -6.04 -3.07 0.04
C ILE A 43 -5.58 -3.07 -1.42
N SER A 44 -4.55 -2.28 -1.74
CA SER A 44 -3.98 -2.25 -3.10
C SER A 44 -3.35 -3.59 -3.46
N SER A 45 -2.63 -4.23 -2.54
CA SER A 45 -2.04 -5.55 -2.77
C SER A 45 -3.10 -6.63 -2.99
N ALA A 46 -4.19 -6.60 -2.20
CA ALA A 46 -5.30 -7.53 -2.35
C ALA A 46 -6.03 -7.33 -3.69
N PHE A 47 -6.30 -6.07 -4.04
CA PHE A 47 -6.89 -5.70 -5.33
C PHE A 47 -6.03 -6.15 -6.51
N GLU A 48 -4.71 -5.85 -6.48
CA GLU A 48 -3.78 -6.22 -7.55
C GLU A 48 -3.71 -7.75 -7.75
N ALA A 49 -3.76 -8.52 -6.65
CA ALA A 49 -3.78 -9.97 -6.71
C ALA A 49 -5.06 -10.53 -7.37
N LEU A 50 -6.23 -9.96 -7.06
CA LEU A 50 -7.49 -10.38 -7.67
C LEU A 50 -7.63 -9.87 -9.12
N HIS A 51 -7.23 -8.62 -9.39
CA HIS A 51 -7.20 -8.03 -10.72
C HIS A 51 -6.34 -8.87 -11.69
N ALA A 52 -5.17 -9.34 -11.24
CA ALA A 52 -4.33 -10.22 -12.05
C ALA A 52 -4.97 -11.58 -12.35
N LYS A 53 -5.76 -12.13 -11.42
CA LYS A 53 -6.51 -13.38 -11.64
C LYS A 53 -7.63 -13.18 -12.65
N LEU A 54 -8.46 -12.14 -12.45
CA LEU A 54 -9.57 -11.81 -13.35
C LEU A 54 -9.06 -11.48 -14.76
N SER A 55 -7.93 -10.76 -14.87
CA SER A 55 -7.32 -10.43 -16.16
C SER A 55 -6.79 -11.66 -16.92
N ALA A 56 -6.52 -12.76 -16.22
CA ALA A 56 -6.06 -14.02 -16.81
C ALA A 56 -7.22 -14.99 -17.09
N ASP A 57 -8.40 -14.73 -16.52
CA ASP A 57 -9.61 -15.50 -16.78
C ASP A 57 -10.27 -15.01 -18.07
N GLN A 58 -10.71 -15.93 -18.92
CA GLN A 58 -11.42 -15.62 -20.16
C GLN A 58 -12.81 -15.02 -19.89
N TRP A 59 -13.40 -15.34 -18.74
CA TRP A 59 -14.76 -14.93 -18.36
C TRP A 59 -14.79 -13.86 -17.29
N GLY A 60 -13.62 -13.52 -16.71
CA GLY A 60 -13.52 -12.51 -15.67
C GLY A 60 -13.50 -11.09 -16.24
N ASP A 61 -14.16 -10.17 -15.55
CA ASP A 61 -14.03 -8.74 -15.81
C ASP A 61 -13.24 -8.05 -14.68
N PRO A 62 -11.94 -7.72 -14.90
CA PRO A 62 -11.12 -7.07 -13.89
C PRO A 62 -11.52 -5.63 -13.58
N GLU A 63 -12.48 -5.05 -14.30
CA GLU A 63 -13.01 -3.72 -14.02
C GLU A 63 -14.48 -3.76 -13.52
N ASP A 64 -15.07 -4.94 -13.37
CA ASP A 64 -16.35 -5.12 -12.68
C ASP A 64 -16.14 -5.12 -11.15
N ARG A 65 -16.93 -4.31 -10.44
CA ARG A 65 -16.85 -4.16 -8.98
C ARG A 65 -17.42 -5.36 -8.24
N ASP A 66 -18.36 -6.08 -8.84
CA ASP A 66 -19.07 -7.18 -8.16
C ASP A 66 -18.15 -8.40 -7.99
N GLU A 67 -17.21 -8.63 -8.90
CA GLU A 67 -16.15 -9.65 -8.79
C GLU A 67 -15.31 -9.47 -7.51
N TYR A 68 -14.98 -8.23 -7.17
CA TYR A 68 -14.21 -7.92 -5.95
C TYR A 68 -15.06 -8.05 -4.70
N ARG A 69 -16.34 -7.66 -4.78
CA ARG A 69 -17.27 -7.76 -3.65
C ARG A 69 -17.51 -9.22 -3.27
N ALA A 70 -17.60 -10.12 -4.25
CA ALA A 70 -17.77 -11.55 -4.02
C ALA A 70 -16.62 -12.14 -3.18
N GLU A 71 -15.40 -11.65 -3.40
CA GLU A 71 -14.18 -12.09 -2.72
C GLU A 71 -13.85 -11.27 -1.45
N ASN A 72 -14.74 -10.38 -1.01
CA ASN A 72 -14.51 -9.43 0.10
C ASN A 72 -13.25 -8.55 -0.10
N VAL A 73 -12.93 -8.24 -1.35
CA VAL A 73 -11.84 -7.34 -1.73
C VAL A 73 -12.43 -5.97 -2.08
N PHE A 74 -11.75 -4.90 -1.67
CA PHE A 74 -12.14 -3.56 -2.10
C PHE A 74 -11.78 -3.36 -3.57
N PHE A 75 -12.75 -2.92 -4.37
CA PHE A 75 -12.45 -2.40 -5.70
C PHE A 75 -11.68 -1.08 -5.57
N VAL A 76 -10.50 -1.00 -6.18
CA VAL A 76 -9.64 0.19 -6.13
C VAL A 76 -9.70 0.90 -7.49
N PRO A 77 -10.27 2.12 -7.56
CA PRO A 77 -10.38 2.85 -8.82
C PRO A 77 -8.98 3.21 -9.34
N PRO A 78 -8.81 3.40 -10.66
CA PRO A 78 -7.50 3.64 -11.29
C PRO A 78 -6.66 4.75 -10.63
N SER A 79 -7.29 5.86 -10.22
CA SER A 79 -6.64 7.00 -9.55
C SER A 79 -6.19 6.71 -8.10
N ALA A 80 -6.66 5.63 -7.49
CA ALA A 80 -6.29 5.22 -6.13
C ALA A 80 -5.39 3.98 -6.11
N ARG A 81 -5.07 3.39 -7.27
CA ARG A 81 -4.18 2.23 -7.35
C ARG A 81 -2.77 2.61 -6.89
N TRP A 82 -2.11 1.73 -6.15
CA TRP A 82 -0.80 2.00 -5.57
C TRP A 82 0.23 2.52 -6.59
N ARG A 83 0.27 1.92 -7.78
CA ARG A 83 1.18 2.38 -8.87
C ARG A 83 0.93 3.83 -9.27
N TYR A 84 -0.33 4.24 -9.37
CA TYR A 84 -0.68 5.63 -9.69
C TYR A 84 -0.19 6.56 -8.58
N LEU A 85 -0.54 6.26 -7.33
CA LEU A 85 -0.13 7.07 -6.17
C LEU A 85 1.39 7.17 -6.04
N GLN A 86 2.11 6.06 -6.24
CA GLN A 86 3.56 6.03 -6.22
C GLN A 86 4.17 6.87 -7.34
N SER A 87 3.58 6.85 -8.54
CA SER A 87 4.04 7.69 -9.67
C SER A 87 3.88 9.18 -9.39
N GLN A 88 2.86 9.55 -8.62
CA GLN A 88 2.58 10.93 -8.26
C GLN A 88 3.32 11.38 -7.00
N ALA A 89 3.97 10.48 -6.24
CA ALA A 89 4.51 10.77 -4.91
C ALA A 89 5.53 11.94 -4.81
N LYS A 90 6.02 12.47 -5.94
CA LYS A 90 6.93 13.63 -6.01
C LYS A 90 6.23 14.91 -6.49
N ASP A 91 4.93 14.87 -6.72
CA ASP A 91 4.16 16.03 -7.19
C ASP A 91 4.16 17.12 -6.09
N PRO A 92 4.63 18.34 -6.41
CA PRO A 92 4.68 19.45 -5.46
C PRO A 92 3.30 19.94 -4.99
N GLU A 93 2.20 19.55 -5.66
CA GLU A 93 0.83 19.88 -5.25
C GLU A 93 0.21 18.85 -4.28
N ILE A 94 0.91 17.77 -3.92
CA ILE A 94 0.40 16.76 -2.97
C ILE A 94 0.07 17.39 -1.60
N GLY A 95 -1.17 17.21 -1.16
CA GLY A 95 -1.61 17.59 0.19
C GLY A 95 -1.87 19.10 0.38
N LYS A 96 -1.94 19.87 -0.70
CA LYS A 96 -2.48 21.24 -0.70
C LYS A 96 -4.01 21.27 -0.56
#